data_AF-A0A544TDV7-F1
#
_entry.id   AF-A0A544TDV7-F1
#
_cell.length_a   1.000
_cell.length_b   1.000
_cell.length_c   1.000
_cell.angle_alpha   90.00
_cell.angle_beta   90.00
_cell.angle_gamma   90.00
#
_symmetry.space_group_name_H-M   'P 1'
#
loop_
_entity.id
_entity.type
_entity.pdbx_description
1 polymer ?
#
loop_
_entity_poly.entity_id
_entity_poly.type
_entity_poly.pdbx_seq_one_letter_code
_entity_poly.pdbx_strand_id
1 'polypeptide(L)'
;MLYLSIKSSILAGIFVLVLCLFLFATSIYGLVSGKVKLAKLQNRIEVAAVLVGSILLALSISLFILMNTILEYALEEEGVESKDKSRLIASTFFHVPTQRNLEKEMKNGITYLYPSGAKDTVEQFDTLLQEKKSSFDALFGNETMEPLMIEIYNDVSTLRNSPLSSDADGYYNSFNQSIHVVKIDSHLIGDWEPYLYKQLFEEELIYNEKTQDELRQKLAKDFSEQF
;
A
#
# COMPACT_ATOMS: atom_id res chain seq x y z
N MET A 1 9.17 17.76 15.68
CA MET A 1 9.12 17.43 14.23
C MET A 1 8.20 18.47 13.59
N LEU A 2 8.75 19.42 12.83
CA LEU A 2 7.95 20.50 12.21
C LEU A 2 7.08 19.88 11.10
N TYR A 3 5.75 19.89 11.29
CA TYR A 3 4.80 19.53 10.25
C TYR A 3 4.74 20.67 9.22
N LEU A 4 5.44 20.51 8.10
CA LEU A 4 5.25 21.35 6.92
C LEU A 4 4.01 20.84 6.18
N SER A 5 3.06 21.74 5.90
CA SER A 5 1.94 21.46 5.01
C SER A 5 2.46 20.95 3.65
N ILE A 6 1.70 20.08 2.96
CA ILE A 6 2.06 19.52 1.65
C ILE A 6 2.50 20.64 0.68
N LYS A 7 1.74 21.75 0.64
CA LYS A 7 2.06 22.93 -0.16
C LYS A 7 3.40 23.56 0.21
N SER A 8 3.72 23.63 1.50
CA SER A 8 5.01 24.12 1.99
C SER A 8 6.15 23.15 1.66
N SER A 9 5.90 21.84 1.65
CA SER A 9 6.90 20.83 1.27
C SER A 9 7.22 20.85 -0.22
N ILE A 10 6.21 21.05 -1.08
CA ILE A 10 6.39 21.23 -2.53
C ILE A 10 7.18 22.50 -2.81
N LEU A 11 6.82 23.62 -2.16
CA LEU A 11 7.55 24.89 -2.32
C LEU A 11 9.02 24.78 -1.89
N ALA A 12 9.29 24.12 -0.76
CA ALA A 12 10.64 23.83 -0.31
C ALA A 12 11.39 22.94 -1.30
N GLY A 13 10.73 21.92 -1.85
CA GLY A 13 11.30 21.06 -2.90
C GLY A 13 11.69 21.84 -4.16
N ILE A 14 10.83 22.74 -4.64
CA ILE A 14 11.13 23.62 -5.78
C ILE A 14 12.35 24.49 -5.50
N PHE A 15 12.44 25.07 -4.31
CA PHE A 15 13.61 25.87 -3.91
C PHE A 15 14.90 25.03 -3.93
N VAL A 16 14.86 23.80 -3.43
CA VAL A 16 16.00 22.88 -3.49
C VAL A 16 16.36 22.50 -4.93
N LEU A 17 15.39 22.32 -5.83
CA LEU A 17 15.65 22.08 -7.25
C LEU A 17 16.36 23.26 -7.92
N VAL A 18 15.95 24.50 -7.61
CA VAL A 18 16.64 25.70 -8.11
C VAL A 18 18.09 25.74 -7.61
N LEU A 19 18.33 25.40 -6.34
CA LEU A 19 19.69 25.28 -5.80
C LEU A 19 20.50 24.19 -6.51
N CYS A 20 19.90 23.03 -6.80
CA CYS A 20 20.55 21.96 -7.55
C CYS A 20 20.93 22.42 -8.96
N LEU A 21 20.07 23.19 -9.63
CA LEU A 21 20.37 23.76 -10.95
C LEU A 21 21.56 24.73 -10.89
N PHE A 22 21.61 25.57 -9.85
CA PHE A 22 22.75 26.47 -9.63
C PHE A 22 24.06 25.70 -9.39
N LEU A 23 24.01 24.65 -8.56
CA LEU A 23 25.16 23.78 -8.31
C LEU A 23 25.60 23.06 -9.58
N PHE A 24 24.65 22.55 -10.37
CA PHE A 24 24.90 21.89 -11.65
C PHE A 24 25.63 22.83 -12.63
N ALA A 25 25.12 24.06 -12.81
CA ALA A 25 25.76 25.05 -13.68
C ALA A 25 27.16 25.43 -13.20
N THR A 26 27.32 25.62 -11.89
CA THR A 26 28.62 25.92 -11.26
C THR A 26 29.62 24.77 -11.47
N SER A 27 29.14 23.52 -11.39
CA SER A 27 29.96 22.34 -11.61
C SER A 27 30.37 22.16 -13.06
N ILE A 28 29.50 22.45 -14.04
CA ILE A 28 29.89 22.46 -15.46
C ILE A 28 31.02 23.47 -15.70
N TYR A 29 30.86 24.70 -15.19
CA TYR A 29 31.91 25.71 -15.26
C TYR A 29 33.21 25.25 -14.59
N GLY A 30 33.09 24.61 -13.42
CA GLY A 30 34.22 24.06 -12.67
C GLY A 30 34.97 22.95 -13.39
N LEU A 31 34.27 22.09 -14.15
CA LEU A 31 34.90 21.02 -14.92
C LEU A 31 35.78 21.58 -16.04
N VAL A 32 35.30 22.62 -16.72
CA VAL A 32 36.05 23.32 -17.78
C VAL A 32 37.25 24.06 -17.20
N SER A 33 37.04 24.86 -16.15
CA SER A 33 38.09 25.69 -15.54
C SER A 33 39.06 24.92 -14.63
N GLY A 34 38.70 23.69 -14.24
CA GLY A 34 39.47 22.81 -13.36
C GLY A 34 39.32 23.08 -11.87
N LYS A 35 38.75 24.23 -11.46
CA LYS A 35 38.53 24.62 -10.06
C LYS A 35 37.45 25.71 -9.95
N VAL A 36 36.75 25.77 -8.81
CA VAL A 36 35.75 26.82 -8.51
C VAL A 36 36.13 27.52 -7.23
N LYS A 37 36.74 28.71 -7.33
CA LYS A 37 37.20 29.49 -6.16
C LYS A 37 36.05 29.86 -5.20
N LEU A 38 34.89 30.22 -5.74
CA LEU A 38 33.74 30.67 -4.96
C LEU A 38 33.20 29.58 -4.02
N ALA A 39 33.19 28.33 -4.51
CA ALA A 39 32.76 27.15 -3.77
C ALA A 39 33.93 26.40 -3.09
N LYS A 40 35.15 26.98 -3.12
CA LYS A 40 36.39 26.38 -2.61
C LYS A 40 36.72 24.98 -3.16
N LEU A 41 36.22 24.64 -4.35
CA LEU A 41 36.51 23.38 -5.04
C LEU A 41 37.87 23.50 -5.74
N GLN A 42 38.83 22.67 -5.36
CA GLN A 42 40.23 22.80 -5.72
C GLN A 42 40.65 21.97 -6.94
N ASN A 43 39.92 20.89 -7.23
CA ASN A 43 40.24 19.97 -8.31
C ASN A 43 38.99 19.48 -9.05
N ARG A 44 39.20 18.87 -10.22
CA ARG A 44 38.13 18.36 -11.08
C ARG A 44 37.31 17.24 -10.44
N ILE A 45 37.90 16.47 -9.53
CA ILE A 45 37.21 15.35 -8.84
C ILE A 45 36.16 15.90 -7.88
N GLU A 46 36.51 16.90 -7.07
CA GLU A 46 35.56 17.59 -6.19
C GLU A 46 34.41 18.22 -6.98
N VAL A 47 34.71 18.86 -8.11
CA VAL A 47 33.68 19.42 -8.98
C VAL A 47 32.78 18.33 -9.56
N ALA A 48 33.35 17.22 -10.03
CA ALA A 48 32.58 16.08 -10.54
C ALA A 48 31.70 15.46 -9.45
N ALA A 49 32.19 15.37 -8.21
CA ALA A 49 31.41 14.88 -7.07
C ALA A 49 30.20 15.79 -6.77
N VAL A 50 30.38 17.12 -6.80
CA VAL A 50 29.27 18.08 -6.66
C VAL A 50 28.28 17.96 -7.82
N LEU A 51 28.77 17.75 -9.05
CA LEU A 51 27.90 17.52 -10.21
C LEU A 51 27.01 16.28 -10.00
N VAL A 52 27.62 15.12 -9.72
CA VAL A 52 26.88 13.87 -9.50
C VAL A 52 25.93 14.00 -8.31
N GLY A 53 26.40 14.60 -7.21
CA GLY A 53 25.59 14.84 -6.01
C GLY A 53 24.37 15.72 -6.29
N SER A 54 24.52 16.81 -7.05
CA SER A 54 23.40 17.69 -7.43
C SER A 54 22.38 16.99 -8.34
N ILE A 55 22.82 16.12 -9.25
CA ILE A 55 21.93 15.31 -10.09
C ILE A 55 21.14 14.32 -9.24
N LEU A 56 21.82 13.56 -8.37
CA LEU A 56 21.16 12.57 -7.50
C LEU A 56 20.18 13.22 -6.52
N LEU A 57 20.56 14.37 -5.96
CA LEU A 57 19.69 15.15 -5.09
C LEU A 57 18.47 15.67 -5.84
N ALA A 58 18.66 16.21 -7.05
CA ALA A 58 17.56 16.68 -7.88
C ALA A 58 16.58 15.54 -8.21
N LEU A 59 17.08 14.36 -8.61
CA LEU A 59 16.24 13.18 -8.87
C LEU A 59 15.44 12.77 -7.63
N SER A 60 16.09 12.73 -6.46
CA SER A 60 15.44 12.36 -5.19
C SER A 60 14.32 13.34 -4.82
N ILE A 61 14.57 14.65 -4.98
CA ILE A 61 13.59 15.70 -4.70
C ILE A 61 12.46 15.69 -5.74
N SER A 62 12.76 15.47 -7.01
CA SER A 62 11.74 15.33 -8.06
C SER A 62 10.82 14.15 -7.80
N LEU A 63 11.35 12.99 -7.39
CA LEU A 63 10.53 11.84 -7.00
C LEU A 63 9.65 12.17 -5.79
N PHE A 64 10.22 12.85 -4.79
CA PHE A 64 9.46 13.30 -3.63
C PHE A 64 8.32 14.25 -4.01
N ILE A 65 8.56 15.26 -4.85
CA ILE A 65 7.53 16.18 -5.33
C ILE A 65 6.46 15.42 -6.12
N LEU A 66 6.86 14.54 -7.04
CA LEU A 66 5.93 13.74 -7.84
C LEU A 66 5.00 12.90 -6.94
N MET A 67 5.56 12.21 -5.95
CA MET A 67 4.77 11.45 -4.97
C MET A 67 3.80 12.38 -4.23
N ASN A 68 4.26 13.52 -3.73
CA ASN A 68 3.38 14.48 -3.03
C ASN A 68 2.26 15.03 -3.93
N THR A 69 2.54 15.30 -5.21
CA THR A 69 1.53 15.77 -6.16
C THR A 69 0.50 14.69 -6.48
N ILE A 70 0.93 13.45 -6.72
CA ILE A 70 0.02 12.31 -6.91
C ILE A 70 -0.87 12.15 -5.68
N LEU A 71 -0.32 12.31 -4.47
CA LEU A 71 -1.06 12.22 -3.22
C LEU A 71 -2.06 13.36 -3.02
N GLU A 72 -1.69 14.59 -3.37
CA GLU A 72 -2.61 15.71 -3.28
C GLU A 72 -3.78 15.50 -4.24
N TYR A 73 -3.51 15.04 -5.46
CA TYR A 73 -4.53 14.76 -6.48
C TYR A 73 -5.42 13.57 -6.12
N ALA A 74 -4.83 12.43 -5.72
CA ALA A 74 -5.57 11.21 -5.39
C ALA A 74 -6.41 11.34 -4.11
N LEU A 75 -6.10 12.31 -3.23
CA LEU A 75 -6.73 12.46 -1.92
C LEU A 75 -7.38 13.84 -1.75
N GLU A 76 -7.58 14.59 -2.84
CA GLU A 76 -8.23 15.93 -2.81
C GLU A 76 -9.76 15.81 -2.64
N GLU A 77 -10.36 14.70 -3.06
CA GLU A 77 -11.83 14.54 -3.03
C GLU A 77 -12.39 14.17 -1.63
N GLU A 78 -11.58 13.66 -0.70
CA GLU A 78 -12.13 12.93 0.46
C GLU A 78 -11.96 13.61 1.84
N GLY A 79 -11.41 14.83 1.92
CA GLY A 79 -11.31 15.55 3.20
C GLY A 79 -10.44 14.87 4.28
N VAL A 80 -9.62 13.89 3.89
CA VAL A 80 -8.76 13.10 4.80
C VAL A 80 -7.66 13.95 5.43
N GLU A 81 -7.50 13.88 6.75
CA GLU A 81 -6.49 14.64 7.50
C GLU A 81 -5.06 14.23 7.07
N SER A 82 -4.12 15.19 6.96
CA SER A 82 -2.75 14.95 6.44
C SER A 82 -1.98 13.82 7.15
N LYS A 83 -2.34 13.46 8.38
CA LYS A 83 -1.71 12.36 9.14
C LYS A 83 -2.24 10.98 8.76
N ASP A 84 -3.49 10.89 8.29
CA ASP A 84 -4.06 9.64 7.82
C ASP A 84 -3.57 9.34 6.40
N LYS A 85 -3.30 10.38 5.60
CA LYS A 85 -2.63 10.26 4.30
C LYS A 85 -1.24 9.60 4.41
N SER A 86 -0.40 10.03 5.36
CA SER A 86 0.94 9.44 5.51
C SER A 86 0.92 8.00 6.00
N ARG A 87 -0.06 7.65 6.84
CA ARG A 87 -0.26 6.28 7.31
C ARG A 87 -0.75 5.36 6.20
N LEU A 88 -1.69 5.82 5.37
CA LEU A 88 -2.18 5.09 4.21
C LEU A 88 -1.06 4.79 3.19
N ILE A 89 -0.14 5.73 2.97
CA ILE A 89 1.05 5.49 2.14
C ILE A 89 1.93 4.42 2.77
N ALA A 90 2.22 4.58 4.06
CA ALA A 90 3.05 3.63 4.76
C ALA A 90 2.44 2.22 4.71
N SER A 91 1.13 2.10 4.88
CA SER A 91 0.44 0.81 4.78
C SER A 91 0.44 0.27 3.36
N THR A 92 0.42 1.11 2.32
CA THR A 92 0.50 0.62 0.93
C THR A 92 1.82 -0.09 0.65
N PHE A 93 2.95 0.44 1.14
CA PHE A 93 4.28 -0.10 0.82
C PHE A 93 4.92 -0.94 1.93
N PHE A 94 4.38 -0.88 3.14
CA PHE A 94 4.91 -1.57 4.31
C PHE A 94 3.77 -2.28 5.07
N HIS A 95 4.12 -3.33 5.81
CA HIS A 95 3.19 -4.07 6.68
C HIS A 95 2.86 -3.25 7.95
N VAL A 96 2.19 -2.11 7.78
CA VAL A 96 1.70 -1.26 8.86
C VAL A 96 0.19 -1.06 8.72
N PRO A 97 -0.54 -0.89 9.83
CA PRO A 97 -2.00 -0.76 9.80
C PRO A 97 -2.43 0.53 9.13
N THR A 98 -3.51 0.49 8.36
CA THR A 98 -4.15 1.70 7.81
C THR A 98 -4.87 2.50 8.92
N GLN A 99 -5.54 1.81 9.85
CA GLN A 99 -6.32 2.43 10.93
C GLN A 99 -5.46 2.70 12.17
N ARG A 100 -5.93 3.62 13.02
CA ARG A 100 -5.32 3.92 14.33
C ARG A 100 -5.97 3.11 15.45
N ASN A 101 -5.25 2.92 16.55
CA ASN A 101 -5.75 2.30 17.78
C ASN A 101 -6.30 0.88 17.58
N LEU A 102 -5.62 0.09 16.76
CA LEU A 102 -5.93 -1.32 16.55
C LEU A 102 -5.19 -2.20 17.56
N GLU A 103 -5.85 -3.25 18.00
CA GLU A 103 -5.25 -4.39 18.66
C GLU A 103 -4.57 -5.28 17.62
N LYS A 104 -3.49 -5.94 18.03
CA LYS A 104 -2.72 -6.86 17.18
C LYS A 104 -2.66 -8.23 17.84
N GLU A 105 -3.08 -9.25 17.10
CA GLU A 105 -3.02 -10.65 17.53
C GLU A 105 -2.39 -11.49 16.41
N MET A 106 -1.56 -12.47 16.77
CA MET A 106 -0.95 -13.39 15.80
C MET A 106 -1.48 -14.80 16.05
N LYS A 107 -2.09 -15.40 15.03
CA LYS A 107 -2.62 -16.78 15.07
C LYS A 107 -2.25 -17.52 13.80
N ASN A 108 -1.72 -18.73 13.96
CA ASN A 108 -1.38 -19.62 12.85
C ASN A 108 -0.52 -18.99 11.74
N GLY A 109 0.37 -18.05 12.10
CA GLY A 109 1.22 -17.32 11.15
C GLY A 109 0.55 -16.11 10.49
N ILE A 110 -0.70 -15.81 10.82
CA ILE A 110 -1.49 -14.67 10.32
C ILE A 110 -1.51 -13.58 11.39
N THR A 111 -1.22 -12.35 10.98
CA THR A 111 -1.33 -11.16 11.84
C THR A 111 -2.71 -10.53 11.66
N TYR A 112 -3.51 -10.52 12.70
CA TYR A 112 -4.80 -9.84 12.76
C TYR A 112 -4.65 -8.48 13.41
N LEU A 113 -5.22 -7.46 12.78
CA LEU A 113 -5.28 -6.09 13.26
C LEU A 113 -6.73 -5.66 13.34
N TYR A 114 -7.23 -5.34 14.53
CA TYR A 114 -8.68 -5.17 14.73
C TYR A 114 -9.01 -4.19 15.86
N PRO A 115 -10.17 -3.52 15.82
CA PRO A 115 -10.64 -2.64 16.91
C PRO A 115 -11.13 -3.46 18.12
N SER A 116 -11.12 -2.88 19.33
CA SER A 116 -11.41 -3.55 20.63
C SER A 116 -12.79 -4.23 20.78
N GLY A 117 -13.61 -4.27 19.74
CA GLY A 117 -14.90 -4.99 19.70
C GLY A 117 -15.02 -6.02 18.57
N ALA A 118 -13.93 -6.35 17.87
CA ALA A 118 -13.93 -7.24 16.71
C ALA A 118 -13.18 -8.58 16.93
N LYS A 119 -12.89 -8.92 18.19
CA LYS A 119 -12.19 -10.17 18.51
C LYS A 119 -12.93 -11.42 18.04
N ASP A 120 -14.26 -11.44 18.14
CA ASP A 120 -15.06 -12.57 17.68
C ASP A 120 -14.95 -12.78 16.16
N THR A 121 -14.71 -11.71 15.41
CA THR A 121 -14.45 -11.77 13.97
C THR A 121 -13.09 -12.40 13.69
N VAL A 122 -12.06 -12.12 14.51
CA VAL A 122 -10.75 -12.79 14.41
C VAL A 122 -10.91 -14.31 14.56
N GLU A 123 -11.67 -14.75 15.55
CA GLU A 123 -11.89 -16.19 15.78
C GLU A 123 -12.62 -16.86 14.61
N GLN A 124 -13.62 -16.18 14.03
CA GLN A 124 -14.36 -16.68 12.87
C GLN A 124 -13.49 -16.79 11.63
N PHE A 125 -12.68 -15.76 11.33
CA PHE A 125 -11.76 -15.79 10.19
C PHE A 125 -10.67 -16.84 10.38
N ASP A 126 -10.07 -16.94 11.56
CA ASP A 126 -9.03 -17.93 11.82
C ASP A 126 -9.59 -19.36 11.63
N THR A 127 -10.77 -19.63 12.18
CA THR A 127 -11.46 -20.93 12.00
C THR A 127 -11.73 -21.23 10.54
N LEU A 128 -12.32 -20.29 9.80
CA LEU A 128 -12.64 -20.43 8.38
C LEU A 128 -11.37 -20.68 7.55
N LEU A 129 -10.31 -19.92 7.82
CA LEU A 129 -9.04 -20.06 7.10
C LEU A 129 -8.41 -21.43 7.36
N GLN A 130 -8.45 -21.93 8.60
CA GLN A 130 -7.99 -23.30 8.90
C GLN A 130 -8.83 -24.37 8.20
N GLU A 131 -10.16 -24.23 8.17
CA GLU A 131 -11.05 -25.16 7.47
C GLU A 131 -10.78 -25.20 5.96
N LYS A 132 -10.57 -24.03 5.34
CA LYS A 132 -10.33 -23.95 3.89
C LYS A 132 -8.88 -24.23 3.50
N LYS A 133 -7.92 -24.09 4.42
CA LYS A 133 -6.49 -24.22 4.13
C LYS A 133 -6.16 -25.51 3.38
N SER A 134 -6.66 -26.65 3.84
CA SER A 134 -6.39 -27.94 3.20
C SER A 134 -6.90 -28.01 1.77
N SER A 135 -8.02 -27.33 1.47
CA SER A 135 -8.56 -27.26 0.10
C SER A 135 -7.72 -26.34 -0.78
N PHE A 136 -7.24 -25.22 -0.24
CA PHE A 136 -6.33 -24.32 -0.96
C PHE A 136 -4.97 -24.98 -1.21
N ASP A 137 -4.36 -25.60 -0.21
CA ASP A 137 -3.08 -26.31 -0.33
C ASP A 137 -3.13 -27.42 -1.39
N ALA A 138 -4.28 -28.10 -1.54
CA ALA A 138 -4.48 -29.12 -2.55
C ALA A 138 -4.55 -28.57 -3.99
N LEU A 139 -5.07 -27.35 -4.16
CA LEU A 139 -5.21 -26.70 -5.46
C LEU A 139 -3.96 -25.92 -5.89
N PHE A 140 -3.28 -25.28 -4.93
CA PHE A 140 -2.23 -24.30 -5.18
C PHE A 140 -0.84 -24.74 -4.69
N GLY A 141 -0.73 -25.88 -3.99
CA GLY A 141 0.50 -26.34 -3.37
C GLY A 141 0.66 -25.81 -1.94
N ASN A 142 1.62 -26.37 -1.19
CA ASN A 142 1.82 -26.09 0.24
C ASN A 142 2.94 -25.08 0.52
N GLU A 143 3.20 -24.16 -0.40
CA GLU A 143 4.26 -23.18 -0.22
C GLU A 143 3.96 -22.27 0.97
N THR A 144 4.96 -22.08 1.84
CA THR A 144 4.88 -21.15 2.96
C THR A 144 4.74 -19.74 2.41
N MET A 145 3.52 -19.21 2.43
CA MET A 145 3.28 -17.80 2.12
C MET A 145 3.99 -16.92 3.14
N GLU A 146 4.45 -15.76 2.67
CA GLU A 146 4.88 -14.64 3.51
C GLU A 146 3.78 -14.31 4.56
N PRO A 147 4.13 -13.72 5.71
CA PRO A 147 3.19 -13.52 6.81
C PRO A 147 1.99 -12.65 6.37
N LEU A 148 0.83 -13.29 6.24
CA LEU A 148 -0.42 -12.66 5.87
C LEU A 148 -0.90 -11.71 6.98
N MET A 149 -1.31 -10.50 6.59
CA MET A 149 -1.92 -9.52 7.49
C MET A 149 -3.40 -9.35 7.15
N ILE A 150 -4.27 -9.44 8.15
CA ILE A 150 -5.71 -9.20 8.01
C ILE A 150 -6.09 -8.01 8.88
N GLU A 151 -6.56 -6.93 8.27
CA GLU A 151 -7.03 -5.72 8.95
C GLU A 151 -8.56 -5.65 8.92
N ILE A 152 -9.16 -5.60 10.12
CA ILE A 152 -10.61 -5.63 10.33
C ILE A 152 -11.11 -4.21 10.62
N TYR A 153 -12.15 -3.80 9.91
CA TYR A 153 -12.80 -2.49 10.04
C TYR A 153 -14.10 -2.61 10.82
N ASN A 154 -14.49 -1.59 11.60
CA ASN A 154 -15.76 -1.64 12.33
C ASN A 154 -16.97 -1.61 11.41
N ASP A 155 -16.90 -0.90 10.29
CA ASP A 155 -18.03 -0.66 9.41
C ASP A 155 -17.59 -0.43 7.96
N VAL A 156 -18.51 -0.68 7.03
CA VAL A 156 -18.30 -0.54 5.57
C VAL A 156 -17.89 0.88 5.18
N SER A 157 -18.36 1.91 5.89
CA SER A 157 -18.02 3.29 5.54
C SER A 157 -16.54 3.59 5.79
N THR A 158 -15.97 3.06 6.89
CA THR A 158 -14.54 3.21 7.17
C THR A 158 -13.65 2.45 6.17
N LEU A 159 -14.12 1.30 5.67
CA LEU A 159 -13.42 0.53 4.64
C LEU A 159 -13.47 1.25 3.28
N ARG A 160 -14.65 1.72 2.87
CA ARG A 160 -14.89 2.38 1.57
C ARG A 160 -14.20 3.73 1.44
N ASN A 161 -13.87 4.38 2.55
CA ASN A 161 -13.03 5.58 2.54
C ASN A 161 -11.54 5.26 2.30
N SER A 162 -11.17 3.99 2.06
CA SER A 162 -9.85 3.64 1.55
C SER A 162 -9.85 3.82 0.03
N PRO A 163 -8.92 4.58 -0.56
CA PRO A 163 -8.82 4.72 -2.01
C PRO A 163 -8.38 3.43 -2.72
N LEU A 164 -8.05 2.38 -1.96
CA LEU A 164 -7.78 1.03 -2.46
C LEU A 164 -9.03 0.12 -2.41
N SER A 165 -10.12 0.57 -1.80
CA SER A 165 -11.36 -0.20 -1.72
C SER A 165 -12.08 -0.15 -3.06
N SER A 166 -12.29 -1.31 -3.68
CA SER A 166 -13.42 -1.48 -4.60
C SER A 166 -14.72 -1.41 -3.76
N ASP A 167 -15.88 -1.16 -4.38
CA ASP A 167 -17.20 -1.07 -3.71
C ASP A 167 -17.63 -2.33 -2.89
N ALA A 168 -16.74 -3.31 -2.72
CA ALA A 168 -16.92 -4.54 -1.98
C ALA A 168 -16.75 -4.39 -0.46
N ASP A 169 -17.26 -5.36 0.30
CA ASP A 169 -17.16 -5.45 1.77
C ASP A 169 -15.78 -5.93 2.27
N GLY A 170 -14.79 -5.95 1.36
CA GLY A 170 -13.39 -6.27 1.62
C GLY A 170 -12.53 -6.07 0.36
N TYR A 171 -11.22 -5.92 0.54
CA TYR A 171 -10.25 -5.85 -0.56
C TYR A 171 -8.91 -6.47 -0.21
N TYR A 172 -8.19 -6.96 -1.21
CA TYR A 172 -6.80 -7.39 -1.08
C TYR A 172 -5.87 -6.29 -1.57
N ASN A 173 -4.90 -5.90 -0.74
CA ASN A 173 -3.85 -4.99 -1.13
C ASN A 173 -2.61 -5.78 -1.58
N SER A 174 -2.40 -5.82 -2.90
CA SER A 174 -1.29 -6.56 -3.50
C SER A 174 0.09 -5.99 -3.17
N PHE A 175 0.19 -4.72 -2.78
CA PHE A 175 1.49 -4.08 -2.51
C PHE A 175 2.10 -4.49 -1.18
N ASN A 176 1.27 -4.70 -0.16
CA ASN A 176 1.69 -5.09 1.19
C ASN A 176 1.13 -6.47 1.60
N GLN A 177 0.49 -7.17 0.67
CA GLN A 177 -0.13 -8.48 0.86
C GLN A 177 -1.12 -8.56 2.03
N SER A 178 -1.85 -7.48 2.32
CA SER A 178 -2.87 -7.48 3.37
C SER A 178 -4.29 -7.62 2.85
N ILE A 179 -5.11 -8.33 3.61
CA ILE A 179 -6.55 -8.44 3.39
C ILE A 179 -7.24 -7.44 4.31
N HIS A 180 -8.15 -6.64 3.75
CA HIS A 180 -8.94 -5.66 4.46
C HIS A 180 -10.40 -6.10 4.43
N VAL A 181 -11.04 -6.25 5.59
CA VAL A 181 -12.41 -6.78 5.69
C VAL A 181 -13.21 -6.02 6.74
N VAL A 182 -14.52 -5.95 6.57
CA VAL A 182 -15.41 -5.43 7.61
C VAL A 182 -15.64 -6.49 8.69
N LYS A 183 -15.81 -6.01 9.93
CA LYS A 183 -16.22 -6.82 11.07
C LYS A 183 -17.47 -7.62 10.70
N ILE A 184 -17.43 -8.93 10.94
CA ILE A 184 -18.60 -9.80 10.76
C ILE A 184 -19.57 -9.50 11.90
N ASP A 185 -20.69 -8.84 11.58
CA ASP A 185 -21.83 -8.80 12.47
C ASP A 185 -22.57 -10.13 12.40
N SER A 186 -22.75 -10.78 13.56
CA SER A 186 -23.29 -12.12 13.70
C SER A 186 -24.73 -12.32 13.16
N HIS A 187 -25.39 -11.23 12.76
CA HIS A 187 -26.72 -11.24 12.15
C HIS A 187 -26.75 -11.43 10.63
N LEU A 188 -25.60 -11.34 9.94
CA LEU A 188 -25.49 -11.55 8.48
C LEU A 188 -24.85 -12.91 8.12
N ILE A 189 -24.76 -13.81 9.10
CA ILE A 189 -24.17 -15.14 8.93
C ILE A 189 -25.12 -16.02 8.10
N GLY A 190 -25.09 -15.86 6.78
CA GLY A 190 -25.88 -16.69 5.87
C GLY A 190 -25.20 -17.00 4.55
N ASP A 191 -24.44 -16.07 3.97
CA ASP A 191 -24.15 -16.17 2.53
C ASP A 191 -22.85 -15.49 2.06
N TRP A 192 -21.71 -15.69 2.75
CA TRP A 192 -20.46 -14.93 2.49
C TRP A 192 -19.44 -15.70 1.64
N GLU A 193 -19.58 -17.03 1.55
CA GLU A 193 -18.75 -17.85 0.66
C GLU A 193 -18.80 -17.39 -0.81
N PRO A 194 -19.98 -17.13 -1.41
CA PRO A 194 -20.05 -16.72 -2.81
C PRO A 194 -19.31 -15.41 -3.09
N TYR A 195 -19.33 -14.48 -2.12
CA TYR A 195 -18.66 -13.18 -2.26
C TYR A 195 -17.14 -13.31 -2.25
N LEU A 196 -16.58 -14.16 -1.38
CA LEU A 196 -15.13 -14.41 -1.35
C LEU A 196 -14.67 -15.03 -2.67
N TYR A 197 -15.43 -15.98 -3.22
CA TYR A 197 -15.13 -16.58 -4.51
C TYR A 197 -15.31 -15.60 -5.66
N LYS A 198 -16.31 -14.71 -5.60
CA LYS A 198 -16.51 -13.63 -6.59
C LYS A 198 -15.30 -12.72 -6.66
N GLN A 199 -14.80 -12.30 -5.51
CA GLN A 199 -13.66 -11.40 -5.43
C GLN A 199 -12.37 -12.03 -5.97
N LEU A 200 -12.10 -13.30 -5.61
CA LEU A 200 -10.96 -14.05 -6.17
C LEU A 200 -11.04 -14.20 -7.69
N PHE A 201 -12.24 -14.16 -8.26
CA PHE A 201 -12.52 -14.37 -9.68
C PHE A 201 -12.52 -13.07 -10.49
N GLU A 202 -13.18 -12.02 -10.00
CA GLU A 202 -13.28 -10.71 -10.67
C GLU A 202 -11.97 -9.94 -10.65
N GLU A 203 -11.11 -10.16 -9.64
CA GLU A 203 -9.79 -9.51 -9.54
C GLU A 203 -8.68 -10.27 -10.30
N GLU A 204 -9.00 -11.32 -11.07
CA GLU A 204 -8.06 -12.17 -11.84
C GLU A 204 -6.83 -12.66 -11.04
N LEU A 205 -6.94 -12.80 -9.72
CA LEU A 205 -5.82 -13.18 -8.85
C LEU A 205 -5.34 -14.63 -9.07
N ILE A 206 -6.11 -15.43 -9.80
CA ILE A 206 -5.73 -16.79 -10.22
C ILE A 206 -5.28 -16.76 -11.68
N TYR A 207 -3.97 -16.67 -11.92
CA TYR A 207 -3.38 -16.62 -13.26
C TYR A 207 -3.41 -17.95 -14.04
N ASN A 208 -3.95 -19.02 -13.47
CA ASN A 208 -4.00 -20.34 -14.09
C ASN A 208 -5.37 -20.60 -14.70
N GLU A 209 -5.47 -20.56 -16.04
CA GLU A 209 -6.71 -20.82 -16.80
C GLU A 209 -7.41 -22.12 -16.39
N LYS A 210 -6.63 -23.19 -16.13
CA LYS A 210 -7.20 -24.47 -15.72
C LYS A 210 -7.86 -24.38 -14.34
N THR A 211 -7.22 -23.68 -13.40
CA THR A 211 -7.77 -23.47 -12.07
C THR A 211 -8.99 -22.56 -12.11
N GLN A 212 -9.01 -21.55 -12.99
CA GLN A 212 -10.18 -20.72 -13.21
C GLN A 212 -11.36 -21.54 -13.74
N ASP A 213 -11.16 -22.44 -14.70
CA ASP A 213 -12.22 -23.29 -15.25
C ASP A 213 -12.77 -24.28 -14.22
N GLU A 214 -11.91 -24.90 -13.42
CA GLU A 214 -12.33 -25.80 -12.33
C GLU A 214 -13.12 -25.03 -11.25
N LEU A 215 -12.71 -23.80 -10.93
CA LEU A 215 -13.43 -22.92 -10.00
C LEU A 215 -14.79 -22.50 -10.58
N ARG A 216 -14.86 -22.10 -11.86
CA ARG A 216 -16.12 -21.75 -12.56
C ARG A 216 -17.12 -22.89 -12.47
N GLN A 217 -16.68 -24.11 -12.79
CA GLN A 217 -17.56 -25.28 -12.77
C GLN A 217 -18.07 -25.58 -11.36
N LYS A 218 -17.23 -25.38 -10.34
CA LYS A 218 -17.63 -25.57 -8.95
C LYS A 218 -18.62 -24.50 -8.48
N LEU A 219 -18.38 -23.23 -8.80
CA LEU A 219 -19.26 -22.12 -8.42
C LEU A 219 -20.61 -22.19 -9.13
N ALA A 220 -20.64 -22.49 -10.43
CA ALA A 220 -21.88 -22.69 -11.16
C ALA A 220 -22.71 -23.88 -10.64
N LYS A 221 -22.05 -24.85 -9.99
CA LYS A 221 -22.72 -26.01 -9.39
C LYS A 221 -23.20 -25.74 -7.97
N ASP A 222 -22.37 -25.12 -7.15
CA ASP A 222 -22.61 -24.98 -5.71
C ASP A 222 -23.39 -23.68 -5.40
N PHE A 223 -23.35 -22.68 -6.28
CA PHE A 223 -23.97 -21.35 -6.13
C PHE A 223 -24.67 -20.87 -7.41
N SER A 224 -25.43 -21.76 -8.06
CA SER A 224 -26.04 -21.54 -9.39
C SER A 224 -26.99 -20.34 -9.51
N GLU A 225 -27.50 -19.81 -8.40
CA GLU A 225 -28.37 -18.62 -8.41
C GLU A 225 -27.57 -17.30 -8.41
N GLN A 226 -26.26 -17.36 -8.18
CA GLN A 226 -25.40 -16.20 -7.97
C GLN A 226 -24.29 -16.07 -9.03
N PHE A 227 -24.01 -17.14 -9.80
CA PHE A 227 -23.00 -17.24 -10.87
C PHE A 227 -23.54 -18.05 -12.05
#